data_AF-A0A969VZZ0-F1
#
_entry.id   AF-A0A969VZZ0-F1
#
_cell.length_a   1.000
_cell.length_b   1.000
_cell.length_c   1.000
_cell.angle_alpha   90.00
_cell.angle_beta   90.00
_cell.angle_gamma   90.00
#
_symmetry.space_group_name_H-M   'P 1'
#
loop_
_entity.id
_entity.type
_entity.pdbx_description
1 polymer ?
#
loop_
_entity_poly.entity_id
_entity_poly.type
_entity_poly.pdbx_seq_one_letter_code
_entity_poly.pdbx_strand_id
1 'polypeptide(L)'
;MTTDSNPKRRGEFRGTQMHRARKDEITEEMQYVAWRENMPVELVRAEVARGRAIIPANKNHTNLEPMMIGIASKCKVNANIGASPNSSHLAEEVAKLELAVKYGADTVMDLSTGGGNLDEIRTAIINASPVPIGTVPIYQALESVHGNIENLTPDDFLHIIEKQAQQGVDYQTIHAGILIEHLPLVRNRITGIVSRGGGILARWMLHHHKQNPLYTHFNDIIEIFKKYDVSFSLGDSLRPGCTHDASDDAQLAELKTLGKLTRRAWEHDVQVMVEGPGHVPMDQIEFNVRKQMEECSEAPFYVLGPLVTDIAPGYDHITSAIGAAMAGWYGTAMLCYVTPKEHLGLPN
;
A
#
# COMPACT_ATOMS: atom_id res chain seq x y z
N MET A 1 -25.12 -7.73 32.09
CA MET A 1 -24.00 -6.82 32.42
C MET A 1 -22.72 -7.52 32.05
N THR A 2 -22.04 -7.10 30.99
CA THR A 2 -20.58 -7.24 30.82
C THR A 2 -20.15 -6.35 29.65
N THR A 3 -19.94 -5.08 29.99
CA THR A 3 -18.89 -4.17 29.46
C THR A 3 -18.71 -4.04 27.94
N ASP A 4 -19.53 -3.17 27.34
CA ASP A 4 -19.18 -2.34 26.17
C ASP A 4 -18.02 -1.39 26.52
N SER A 5 -16.81 -1.94 26.66
CA SER A 5 -15.62 -1.11 26.66
C SER A 5 -14.69 -1.62 25.56
N ASN A 6 -14.81 -1.02 24.38
CA ASN A 6 -13.80 -1.14 23.32
C ASN A 6 -12.42 -0.97 23.96
N PRO A 7 -11.50 -1.95 23.80
CA PRO A 7 -10.14 -1.76 24.27
C PRO A 7 -9.54 -0.57 23.52
N LYS A 8 -9.35 0.55 24.24
CA LYS A 8 -8.68 1.73 23.71
C LYS A 8 -7.17 1.54 23.88
N ARG A 9 -6.39 1.93 22.87
CA ARG A 9 -4.93 1.95 22.88
C ARG A 9 -4.41 2.72 24.10
N ARG A 10 -3.81 2.04 25.06
CA ARG A 10 -3.36 2.64 26.34
C ARG A 10 -1.92 2.33 26.73
N GLY A 11 -1.18 1.56 25.94
CA GLY A 11 0.20 1.16 26.22
C GLY A 11 1.28 2.06 25.61
N GLU A 12 2.45 2.10 26.25
CA GLU A 12 3.68 2.64 25.66
C GLU A 12 4.12 1.83 24.42
N PHE A 13 4.65 2.51 23.41
CA PHE A 13 5.16 1.84 22.20
C PHE A 13 6.37 0.95 22.52
N ARG A 14 6.25 -0.35 22.25
CA ARG A 14 7.28 -1.38 22.56
C ARG A 14 7.79 -2.13 21.31
N GLY A 15 7.71 -1.47 20.16
CA GLY A 15 8.04 -2.06 18.85
C GLY A 15 6.80 -2.39 18.03
N THR A 16 7.05 -2.88 16.82
CA THR A 16 6.03 -3.19 15.82
C THR A 16 5.13 -4.36 16.22
N GLN A 17 3.95 -4.48 15.61
CA GLN A 17 3.08 -5.65 15.85
C GLN A 17 3.79 -6.97 15.51
N MET A 18 4.58 -7.03 14.42
CA MET A 18 5.37 -8.22 14.08
C MET A 18 6.42 -8.55 15.14
N HIS A 19 7.14 -7.54 15.66
CA HIS A 19 8.13 -7.72 16.71
C HIS A 19 7.52 -8.34 17.97
N ARG A 20 6.37 -7.79 18.39
CA ARG A 20 5.65 -8.25 19.57
C ARG A 20 5.07 -9.65 19.36
N ALA A 21 4.51 -9.91 18.18
CA ALA A 21 3.98 -11.22 17.82
C ALA A 21 5.04 -12.34 17.89
N ARG A 22 6.26 -12.07 17.41
CA ARG A 22 7.40 -13.00 17.43
C ARG A 22 8.00 -13.23 18.81
N LYS A 23 7.72 -12.34 19.76
CA LYS A 23 8.01 -12.52 21.19
C LYS A 23 6.89 -13.21 21.96
N ASP A 24 5.93 -13.79 21.23
CA ASP A 24 4.73 -14.42 21.79
C ASP A 24 3.87 -13.46 22.64
N GLU A 25 3.95 -12.16 22.37
CA GLU A 25 3.09 -11.16 23.02
C GLU A 25 1.78 -10.97 22.25
N ILE A 26 0.66 -10.99 22.96
CA ILE A 26 -0.65 -10.54 22.45
C ILE A 26 -0.82 -9.06 22.79
N THR A 27 -0.99 -8.23 21.76
CA THR A 27 -1.20 -6.78 21.90
C THR A 27 -2.69 -6.42 22.02
N GLU A 28 -2.98 -5.18 22.42
CA GLU A 28 -4.36 -4.66 22.41
C GLU A 28 -4.91 -4.62 20.98
N GLU A 29 -4.07 -4.29 19.99
CA GLU A 29 -4.46 -4.29 18.58
C GLU A 29 -4.80 -5.70 18.09
N MET A 30 -4.02 -6.73 18.47
CA MET A 30 -4.33 -8.13 18.14
C MET A 30 -5.63 -8.61 18.79
N GLN A 31 -5.89 -8.23 20.05
CA GLN A 31 -7.15 -8.54 20.72
C GLN A 31 -8.35 -7.88 20.03
N TYR A 32 -8.20 -6.61 19.64
CA TYR A 32 -9.23 -5.87 18.92
C TYR A 32 -9.55 -6.53 17.58
N VAL A 33 -8.52 -6.89 16.81
CA VAL A 33 -8.69 -7.64 15.54
C VAL A 33 -9.39 -8.97 15.77
N ALA A 34 -8.96 -9.75 16.77
CA ALA A 34 -9.54 -11.05 17.08
C ALA A 34 -11.04 -10.95 17.39
N TRP A 35 -11.44 -9.93 18.16
CA TRP A 35 -12.83 -9.59 18.42
C TRP A 35 -13.58 -9.18 17.13
N ARG A 36 -13.02 -8.24 16.36
CA ARG A 36 -13.63 -7.68 15.13
C ARG A 36 -13.88 -8.75 14.07
N GLU A 37 -12.95 -9.68 13.92
CA GLU A 37 -13.01 -10.77 12.94
C GLU A 37 -13.65 -12.05 13.50
N ASN A 38 -14.03 -12.07 14.79
CA ASN A 38 -14.54 -13.25 15.49
C ASN A 38 -13.63 -14.48 15.31
N MET A 39 -12.34 -14.32 15.61
CA MET A 39 -11.34 -15.37 15.48
C MET A 39 -10.46 -15.49 16.74
N PRO A 40 -9.76 -16.63 16.95
CA PRO A 40 -8.84 -16.77 18.07
C PRO A 40 -7.69 -15.76 18.00
N VAL A 41 -7.41 -15.07 19.10
CA VAL A 41 -6.32 -14.08 19.17
C VAL A 41 -4.94 -14.69 18.90
N GLU A 42 -4.74 -15.95 19.25
CA GLU A 42 -3.51 -16.67 18.93
C GLU A 42 -3.32 -16.91 17.43
N LEU A 43 -4.42 -17.04 16.66
CA LEU A 43 -4.32 -17.09 15.21
C LEU A 43 -3.85 -15.75 14.67
N VAL A 44 -4.44 -14.64 15.13
CA VAL A 44 -4.01 -13.27 14.75
C VAL A 44 -2.51 -13.08 15.01
N ARG A 45 -2.06 -13.39 16.23
CA ARG A 45 -0.65 -13.28 16.61
C ARG A 45 0.24 -14.17 15.73
N ALA A 46 -0.14 -15.44 15.51
CA ALA A 46 0.64 -16.36 14.70
C ALA A 46 0.76 -15.91 13.23
N GLU A 47 -0.32 -15.40 12.62
CA GLU A 47 -0.31 -14.85 11.26
C GLU A 47 0.61 -13.63 11.14
N VAL A 48 0.56 -12.72 12.12
CA VAL A 48 1.42 -11.53 12.17
C VAL A 48 2.88 -11.91 12.41
N ALA A 49 3.16 -12.85 13.31
CA ALA A 49 4.53 -13.31 13.61
C ALA A 49 5.22 -13.94 12.40
N ARG A 50 4.48 -14.74 11.61
CA ARG A 50 4.98 -15.40 10.40
C ARG A 50 4.93 -14.51 9.15
N GLY A 51 4.41 -13.29 9.25
CA GLY A 51 4.36 -12.32 8.16
C GLY A 51 3.24 -12.54 7.14
N ARG A 52 2.31 -13.46 7.40
CA ARG A 52 1.14 -13.72 6.53
C ARG A 52 -0.04 -12.79 6.79
N ALA A 53 0.11 -11.93 7.79
CA ALA A 53 -0.79 -10.84 8.06
C ALA A 53 -0.04 -9.62 8.60
N ILE A 54 -0.63 -8.45 8.43
CA ILE A 54 -0.18 -7.20 9.05
C ILE A 54 -1.34 -6.53 9.79
N ILE A 55 -1.00 -5.72 10.77
CA ILE A 55 -1.89 -4.79 11.46
C ILE A 55 -1.26 -3.39 11.31
N PRO A 56 -1.62 -2.63 10.26
CA PRO A 56 -1.07 -1.31 10.03
C PRO A 56 -1.59 -0.35 11.10
N ALA A 57 -0.75 -0.05 12.10
CA ALA A 57 -1.16 0.65 13.31
C ALA A 57 -0.05 1.57 13.83
N ASN A 58 0.27 2.61 13.06
CA ASN A 58 1.31 3.56 13.45
C ASN A 58 0.99 4.13 14.83
N LYS A 59 1.99 4.19 15.71
CA LYS A 59 1.85 4.67 17.10
C LYS A 59 1.23 6.06 17.24
N ASN A 60 1.39 6.91 16.22
CA ASN A 60 0.87 8.27 16.21
C ASN A 60 -0.59 8.36 15.69
N HIS A 61 -1.13 7.30 15.09
CA HIS A 61 -2.54 7.26 14.69
C HIS A 61 -3.42 6.82 15.85
N THR A 62 -3.86 7.78 16.66
CA THR A 62 -4.53 7.49 17.95
C THR A 62 -6.03 7.20 17.83
N ASN A 63 -6.66 7.56 16.72
CA ASN A 63 -8.11 7.36 16.49
C ASN A 63 -8.40 6.05 15.74
N LEU A 64 -7.36 5.31 15.38
CA LEU A 64 -7.44 4.05 14.67
C LEU A 64 -8.23 2.99 15.44
N GLU A 65 -9.18 2.35 14.76
CA GLU A 65 -9.80 1.09 15.13
C GLU A 65 -9.05 -0.05 14.42
N PRO A 66 -8.21 -0.83 15.14
CA PRO A 66 -7.31 -1.80 14.52
C PRO A 66 -8.01 -2.81 13.60
N MET A 67 -7.31 -3.21 12.56
CA MET A 67 -7.75 -4.19 11.58
C MET A 67 -6.54 -4.99 11.08
N MET A 68 -6.78 -6.19 10.55
CA MET A 68 -5.73 -7.07 10.03
C MET A 68 -5.93 -7.32 8.54
N ILE A 69 -4.84 -7.22 7.79
CA ILE A 69 -4.77 -7.55 6.37
C ILE A 69 -3.97 -8.85 6.24
N GLY A 70 -4.61 -9.92 5.82
CA GLY A 70 -3.97 -11.22 5.56
C GLY A 70 -4.99 -12.24 5.06
N ILE A 71 -4.52 -13.30 4.42
CA ILE A 71 -5.39 -14.33 3.82
C ILE A 71 -6.29 -15.07 4.83
N ALA A 72 -5.91 -15.05 6.12
CA ALA A 72 -6.69 -15.67 7.20
C ALA A 72 -7.83 -14.78 7.73
N SER A 73 -7.88 -13.49 7.39
CA SER A 73 -8.98 -12.58 7.74
C SER A 73 -9.91 -12.35 6.55
N LYS A 74 -11.01 -11.60 6.77
CA LYS A 74 -11.86 -11.16 5.64
C LYS A 74 -11.02 -10.39 4.62
N CYS A 75 -11.27 -10.58 3.33
CA CYS A 75 -10.64 -9.77 2.29
C CYS A 75 -11.03 -8.29 2.49
N LYS A 76 -10.03 -7.41 2.48
CA LYS A 76 -10.18 -5.97 2.79
C LYS A 76 -10.30 -5.14 1.51
N VAL A 77 -10.94 -3.97 1.61
CA VAL A 77 -11.05 -3.03 0.49
C VAL A 77 -10.42 -1.69 0.86
N ASN A 78 -9.56 -1.17 -0.02
CA ASN A 78 -9.01 0.17 0.09
C ASN A 78 -9.73 1.16 -0.85
N ALA A 79 -9.99 2.37 -0.37
CA ALA A 79 -10.41 3.50 -1.21
C ALA A 79 -9.30 4.54 -1.34
N ASN A 80 -9.07 5.04 -2.55
CA ASN A 80 -8.12 6.14 -2.80
C ASN A 80 -8.85 7.47 -2.83
N ILE A 81 -8.40 8.41 -2.01
CA ILE A 81 -8.79 9.82 -2.05
C ILE A 81 -7.55 10.66 -2.39
N GLY A 82 -7.70 11.98 -2.49
CA GLY A 82 -6.57 12.87 -2.68
C GLY A 82 -6.98 14.17 -3.36
N ALA A 83 -6.38 15.26 -2.89
CA ALA A 83 -6.44 16.56 -3.53
C ALA A 83 -5.50 16.65 -4.74
N SER A 84 -5.90 17.45 -5.71
CA SER A 84 -5.12 17.72 -6.92
C SER A 84 -5.02 19.23 -7.14
N PRO A 85 -4.04 19.72 -7.92
CA PRO A 85 -3.95 21.15 -8.25
C PRO A 85 -5.23 21.76 -8.82
N ASN A 86 -6.10 20.94 -9.42
CA ASN A 86 -7.29 21.37 -10.13
C ASN A 86 -8.60 21.13 -9.35
N SER A 87 -8.56 20.44 -8.22
CA SER A 87 -9.77 20.01 -7.51
C SER A 87 -9.47 19.51 -6.10
N SER A 88 -10.42 19.81 -5.22
CA SER A 88 -10.48 19.41 -3.82
C SER A 88 -9.60 20.20 -2.85
N HIS A 89 -10.18 20.44 -1.67
CA HIS A 89 -9.58 21.12 -0.53
C HIS A 89 -9.80 20.27 0.73
N LEU A 90 -9.17 20.66 1.83
CA LEU A 90 -9.17 19.90 3.10
C LEU A 90 -10.55 19.36 3.51
N ALA A 91 -11.59 20.19 3.49
CA ALA A 91 -12.93 19.78 3.92
C ALA A 91 -13.56 18.71 2.99
N GLU A 92 -13.30 18.79 1.69
CA GLU A 92 -13.79 17.82 0.70
C GLU A 92 -13.07 16.47 0.87
N GLU A 93 -11.77 16.46 1.14
CA GLU A 93 -11.02 15.22 1.37
C GLU A 93 -11.45 14.51 2.67
N VAL A 94 -11.74 15.26 3.73
CA VAL A 94 -12.32 14.68 4.96
C VAL A 94 -13.72 14.12 4.68
N ALA A 95 -14.55 14.82 3.89
CA ALA A 95 -15.87 14.30 3.52
C ALA A 95 -15.78 13.02 2.67
N LYS A 96 -14.81 12.93 1.75
CA LYS A 96 -14.56 11.70 0.98
C LYS A 96 -14.11 10.54 1.85
N LEU A 97 -13.23 10.79 2.83
CA LEU A 97 -12.85 9.80 3.84
C LEU A 97 -14.07 9.26 4.58
N GLU A 98 -14.89 10.14 5.14
CA GLU A 98 -16.10 9.76 5.89
C GLU A 98 -17.08 8.95 5.01
N LEU A 99 -17.25 9.36 3.76
CA LEU A 99 -18.11 8.67 2.80
C LEU A 99 -17.58 7.27 2.46
N ALA A 100 -16.27 7.16 2.20
CA ALA A 100 -15.63 5.88 1.89
C ALA A 100 -15.77 4.89 3.06
N VAL A 101 -15.47 5.33 4.28
CA VAL A 101 -15.60 4.51 5.50
C VAL A 101 -17.06 4.12 5.73
N LYS A 102 -18.01 5.05 5.55
CA LYS A 102 -19.45 4.78 5.68
C LYS A 102 -19.92 3.65 4.75
N TYR A 103 -19.37 3.55 3.55
CA TYR A 103 -19.70 2.49 2.58
C TYR A 103 -18.81 1.25 2.67
N GLY A 104 -17.93 1.17 3.67
CA GLY A 104 -17.20 -0.05 3.99
C GLY A 104 -15.77 -0.11 3.45
N ALA A 105 -15.14 1.02 3.14
CA ALA A 105 -13.69 1.04 2.93
C ALA A 105 -12.99 0.66 4.26
N ASP A 106 -12.17 -0.39 4.19
CA ASP A 106 -11.44 -0.92 5.33
C ASP A 106 -10.15 -0.14 5.60
N THR A 107 -9.55 0.44 4.54
CA THR A 107 -8.44 1.40 4.60
C THR A 107 -8.68 2.52 3.60
N VAL A 108 -7.98 3.64 3.78
CA VAL A 108 -8.00 4.75 2.82
C VAL A 108 -6.58 5.19 2.50
N MET A 109 -6.28 5.47 1.24
CA MET A 109 -5.02 6.09 0.85
C MET A 109 -5.21 7.56 0.48
N ASP A 110 -4.40 8.43 1.06
CA ASP A 110 -4.24 9.82 0.62
C ASP A 110 -3.21 9.87 -0.51
N LEU A 111 -3.69 10.04 -1.74
CA LEU A 111 -2.89 10.17 -2.95
C LEU A 111 -2.77 11.63 -3.40
N SER A 112 -2.93 12.60 -2.50
CA SER A 112 -2.87 14.02 -2.82
C SER A 112 -1.55 14.40 -3.50
N THR A 113 -1.64 15.12 -4.61
CA THR A 113 -0.46 15.62 -5.36
C THR A 113 -0.53 17.12 -5.64
N GLY A 114 -1.33 17.86 -4.88
CA GLY A 114 -1.47 19.31 -4.96
C GLY A 114 -2.80 19.77 -4.39
N GLY A 115 -3.23 21.00 -4.72
CA GLY A 115 -4.54 21.53 -4.32
C GLY A 115 -4.57 22.21 -2.94
N GLY A 116 -3.43 22.35 -2.27
CA GLY A 116 -3.29 23.01 -0.99
C GLY A 116 -2.03 22.58 -0.23
N ASN A 117 -2.00 22.85 1.07
CA ASN A 117 -0.94 22.34 1.95
C ASN A 117 -1.17 20.84 2.22
N LEU A 118 -0.36 20.00 1.58
CA LEU A 118 -0.46 18.53 1.69
C LEU A 118 -0.31 18.04 3.14
N ASP A 119 0.48 18.73 3.97
CA ASP A 119 0.65 18.32 5.36
C ASP A 119 -0.61 18.58 6.19
N GLU A 120 -1.25 19.74 5.99
CA GLU A 120 -2.49 20.09 6.69
C GLU A 120 -3.63 19.17 6.28
N ILE A 121 -3.78 18.91 4.97
CA ILE A 121 -4.80 18.01 4.43
C ILE A 121 -4.62 16.61 5.04
N ARG A 122 -3.42 16.04 4.96
CA ARG A 122 -3.16 14.69 5.49
C ARG A 122 -3.31 14.62 7.01
N THR A 123 -2.89 15.64 7.74
CA THR A 123 -3.10 15.70 9.20
C THR A 123 -4.58 15.70 9.55
N ALA A 124 -5.40 16.44 8.79
CA ALA A 124 -6.85 16.43 8.97
C ALA A 124 -7.48 15.06 8.67
N ILE A 125 -7.04 14.40 7.58
CA ILE A 125 -7.49 13.04 7.21
C ILE A 125 -7.14 12.04 8.33
N ILE A 126 -5.88 12.00 8.78
CA ILE A 126 -5.44 11.08 9.84
C ILE A 126 -6.22 11.33 11.14
N ASN A 127 -6.40 12.58 11.53
CA ASN A 127 -7.15 12.91 12.75
C ASN A 127 -8.64 12.51 12.65
N ALA A 128 -9.23 12.52 11.46
CA ALA A 128 -10.63 12.14 11.27
C ALA A 128 -10.83 10.63 11.04
N SER A 129 -9.77 9.89 10.69
CA SER A 129 -9.89 8.50 10.25
C SER A 129 -9.98 7.50 11.42
N PRO A 130 -10.98 6.62 11.44
CA PRO A 130 -10.97 5.43 12.29
C PRO A 130 -10.27 4.23 11.60
N VAL A 131 -9.94 4.32 10.32
CA VAL A 131 -9.32 3.24 9.53
C VAL A 131 -7.87 3.56 9.18
N PRO A 132 -7.02 2.56 8.87
CA PRO A 132 -5.64 2.82 8.48
C PRO A 132 -5.52 3.77 7.28
N ILE A 133 -4.59 4.72 7.37
CA ILE A 133 -4.27 5.66 6.30
C ILE A 133 -2.97 5.25 5.61
N GLY A 134 -3.04 5.08 4.29
CA GLY A 134 -1.89 4.84 3.42
C GLY A 134 -1.47 6.07 2.62
N THR A 135 -0.22 6.11 2.17
CA THR A 135 0.28 7.16 1.26
C THR A 135 1.28 6.60 0.25
N VAL A 136 1.63 7.41 -0.75
CA VAL A 136 2.79 7.18 -1.63
C VAL A 136 3.78 8.35 -1.45
N PRO A 137 4.78 8.25 -0.55
CA PRO A 137 5.63 9.38 -0.16
C PRO A 137 6.32 10.09 -1.33
N ILE A 138 6.62 9.35 -2.41
CA ILE A 138 7.24 9.90 -3.62
C ILE A 138 6.46 11.05 -4.25
N TYR A 139 5.14 11.09 -4.10
CA TYR A 139 4.31 12.16 -4.66
C TYR A 139 4.60 13.49 -3.98
N GLN A 140 4.68 13.50 -2.64
CA GLN A 140 5.03 14.71 -1.92
C GLN A 140 6.51 15.08 -2.06
N ALA A 141 7.42 14.09 -2.15
CA ALA A 141 8.82 14.36 -2.44
C ALA A 141 8.99 15.07 -3.79
N LEU A 142 8.24 14.65 -4.81
CA LEU A 142 8.27 15.33 -6.10
C LEU A 142 7.76 16.79 -6.01
N GLU A 143 6.73 17.04 -5.22
CA GLU A 143 6.22 18.41 -5.01
C GLU A 143 7.23 19.30 -4.27
N SER A 144 8.06 18.76 -3.36
CA SER A 144 9.07 19.56 -2.64
C SER A 144 10.21 20.08 -3.53
N VAL A 145 10.37 19.50 -4.72
CA VAL A 145 11.29 19.98 -5.76
C VAL A 145 10.57 20.62 -6.95
N HIS A 146 9.32 21.06 -6.74
CA HIS A 146 8.47 21.71 -7.75
C HIS A 146 8.31 20.86 -9.02
N GLY A 147 8.19 19.54 -8.89
CA GLY A 147 8.03 18.63 -10.01
C GLY A 147 9.32 18.32 -10.78
N ASN A 148 10.46 18.90 -10.40
CA ASN A 148 11.73 18.61 -11.06
C ASN A 148 12.38 17.33 -10.51
N ILE A 149 12.06 16.20 -11.15
CA ILE A 149 12.56 14.86 -10.78
C ILE A 149 14.09 14.81 -10.67
N GLU A 150 14.81 15.58 -11.48
CA GLU A 150 16.28 15.59 -11.54
C GLU A 150 16.93 16.20 -10.29
N ASN A 151 16.15 16.97 -9.52
CA ASN A 151 16.59 17.58 -8.27
C ASN A 151 16.33 16.69 -7.04
N LEU A 152 15.62 15.56 -7.19
CA LEU A 152 15.35 14.66 -6.08
C LEU A 152 16.63 13.99 -5.62
N THR A 153 16.85 14.00 -4.31
CA THR A 153 17.95 13.27 -3.67
C THR A 153 17.40 12.11 -2.82
N PRO A 154 18.22 11.09 -2.50
CA PRO A 154 17.88 10.08 -1.50
C PRO A 154 17.36 10.68 -0.18
N ASP A 155 17.97 11.78 0.28
CA ASP A 155 17.61 12.44 1.53
C ASP A 155 16.21 13.07 1.46
N ASP A 156 15.79 13.61 0.31
CA ASP A 156 14.43 14.12 0.13
C ASP A 156 13.38 13.01 0.29
N PHE A 157 13.65 11.83 -0.28
CA PHE A 157 12.75 10.68 -0.10
C PHE A 157 12.67 10.26 1.36
N LEU A 158 13.82 10.07 2.02
CA LEU A 158 13.86 9.65 3.44
C LEU A 158 13.20 10.68 4.36
N HIS A 159 13.41 11.97 4.10
CA HIS A 159 12.79 13.06 4.85
C HIS A 159 11.26 13.00 4.78
N ILE A 160 10.69 12.86 3.58
CA ILE A 160 9.23 12.79 3.40
C ILE A 160 8.65 11.51 3.99
N ILE A 161 9.33 10.36 3.83
CA ILE A 161 8.96 9.07 4.43
C ILE A 161 8.84 9.21 5.96
N GLU A 162 9.87 9.76 6.63
CA GLU A 162 9.85 9.93 8.09
C GLU A 162 8.82 10.98 8.53
N LYS A 163 8.71 12.10 7.81
CA LYS A 163 7.72 13.15 8.09
C LYS A 163 6.29 12.60 8.10
N GLN A 164 5.94 11.78 7.12
CA GLN A 164 4.62 11.16 7.06
C GLN A 164 4.41 10.09 8.15
N ALA A 165 5.46 9.34 8.49
CA ALA A 165 5.42 8.43 9.63
C ALA A 165 5.19 9.18 10.97
N GLN A 166 5.79 10.36 11.13
CA GLN A 166 5.57 11.21 12.30
C GLN A 166 4.11 11.70 12.40
N GLN A 167 3.44 11.95 11.27
CA GLN A 167 2.03 12.37 11.26
C GLN A 167 1.05 11.26 11.63
N GLY A 168 1.44 9.99 11.53
CA GLY A 168 0.57 8.85 11.82
C GLY A 168 0.08 8.08 10.59
N VAL A 169 0.75 8.19 9.44
CA VAL A 169 0.47 7.30 8.30
C VAL A 169 0.80 5.85 8.69
N ASP A 170 -0.13 4.91 8.47
CA ASP A 170 -0.02 3.52 8.96
C ASP A 170 0.74 2.60 8.02
N TYR A 171 0.67 2.87 6.72
CA TYR A 171 1.45 2.16 5.72
C TYR A 171 1.84 3.08 4.56
N GLN A 172 2.96 2.78 3.93
CA GLN A 172 3.45 3.59 2.82
C GLN A 172 3.80 2.70 1.63
N THR A 173 3.32 3.12 0.45
CA THR A 173 3.70 2.50 -0.82
C THR A 173 5.11 2.93 -1.21
N ILE A 174 6.05 2.00 -1.11
CA ILE A 174 7.47 2.21 -1.41
C ILE A 174 7.83 1.39 -2.64
N HIS A 175 8.11 2.10 -3.74
CA HIS A 175 8.46 1.53 -5.04
C HIS A 175 9.96 1.14 -5.09
N ALA A 176 10.42 0.33 -4.14
CA ALA A 176 11.82 -0.11 -4.07
C ALA A 176 12.14 -1.32 -4.97
N GLY A 177 11.13 -1.92 -5.62
CA GLY A 177 11.29 -3.11 -6.45
C GLY A 177 11.76 -2.88 -7.89
N ILE A 178 11.54 -1.68 -8.43
CA ILE A 178 12.01 -1.33 -9.76
C ILE A 178 13.53 -1.10 -9.71
N LEU A 179 14.27 -1.92 -10.45
CA LEU A 179 15.71 -1.83 -10.55
C LEU A 179 16.10 -1.35 -11.94
N ILE A 180 17.28 -0.73 -12.07
CA ILE A 180 17.77 -0.21 -13.36
C ILE A 180 17.85 -1.31 -14.44
N GLU A 181 18.17 -2.54 -14.05
CA GLU A 181 18.20 -3.73 -14.91
C GLU A 181 16.82 -4.18 -15.40
N HIS A 182 15.73 -3.75 -14.77
CA HIS A 182 14.37 -4.05 -15.22
C HIS A 182 13.90 -3.12 -16.34
N LEU A 183 14.46 -1.91 -16.44
CA LEU A 183 14.01 -0.89 -17.40
C LEU A 183 14.07 -1.33 -18.88
N PRO A 184 15.04 -2.14 -19.34
CA PRO A 184 15.01 -2.66 -20.71
C PRO A 184 13.83 -3.60 -21.00
N LEU A 185 13.27 -4.26 -19.97
CA LEU A 185 12.21 -5.26 -20.13
C LEU A 185 10.87 -4.62 -20.56
N VAL A 186 10.63 -3.36 -20.19
CA VAL A 186 9.38 -2.67 -20.55
C VAL A 186 9.36 -2.11 -21.99
N ARG A 187 10.47 -2.24 -22.74
CA ARG A 187 10.60 -1.64 -24.08
C ARG A 187 9.51 -2.07 -25.06
N ASN A 188 9.02 -3.30 -24.94
CA ASN A 188 8.05 -3.90 -25.85
C ASN A 188 6.61 -3.85 -25.33
N ARG A 189 6.38 -3.22 -24.16
CA ARG A 189 5.02 -3.04 -23.62
C ARG A 189 4.23 -2.08 -24.49
N ILE A 190 2.92 -2.32 -24.60
CA ILE A 190 1.99 -1.40 -25.27
C ILE A 190 1.83 -0.13 -24.43
N THR A 191 1.71 -0.28 -23.11
CA THR A 191 1.40 0.83 -22.19
C THR A 191 2.60 1.30 -21.36
N GLY A 192 3.76 0.65 -21.51
CA GLY A 192 4.99 1.02 -20.81
C GLY A 192 4.88 0.88 -19.28
N ILE A 193 5.29 1.93 -18.57
CA ILE A 193 5.20 2.03 -17.11
C ILE A 193 4.01 2.92 -16.76
N VAL A 194 2.93 2.31 -16.24
CA VAL A 194 1.70 3.03 -15.85
C VAL A 194 1.65 3.42 -14.37
N SER A 195 2.56 2.90 -13.55
CA SER A 195 2.71 3.37 -12.17
C SER A 195 3.31 4.77 -12.16
N ARG A 196 2.62 5.73 -11.52
CA ARG A 196 3.13 7.09 -11.35
C ARG A 196 4.43 7.09 -10.54
N GLY A 197 4.46 6.38 -9.41
CA GLY A 197 5.67 6.25 -8.58
C GLY A 197 6.79 5.52 -9.31
N GLY A 198 6.46 4.44 -10.01
CA GLY A 198 7.41 3.70 -10.85
C GLY A 198 8.02 4.55 -11.97
N GLY A 199 7.20 5.34 -12.67
CA GLY A 199 7.65 6.23 -13.73
C GLY A 199 8.57 7.35 -13.23
N ILE A 200 8.29 7.92 -12.06
CA ILE A 200 9.16 8.92 -11.41
C ILE A 200 10.54 8.31 -11.14
N LEU A 201 10.60 7.12 -10.54
CA LEU A 201 11.87 6.45 -10.24
C LEU A 201 12.62 5.99 -11.48
N ALA A 202 11.92 5.47 -12.49
CA ALA A 202 12.52 5.10 -13.76
C ALA A 202 13.21 6.32 -14.40
N ARG A 203 12.54 7.48 -14.43
CA ARG A 203 13.13 8.72 -14.93
C ARG A 203 14.31 9.19 -14.09
N TRP A 204 14.20 9.12 -12.77
CA TRP A 204 15.30 9.47 -11.85
C TRP A 204 16.54 8.59 -12.12
N MET A 205 16.37 7.27 -12.20
CA MET A 205 17.47 6.33 -12.46
C MET A 205 18.15 6.58 -13.81
N LEU A 206 17.35 6.84 -14.86
CA LEU A 206 17.87 7.11 -16.20
C LEU A 206 18.64 8.43 -16.27
N HIS A 207 18.17 9.48 -15.58
CA HIS A 207 18.85 10.77 -15.54
C HIS A 207 20.18 10.69 -14.76
N HIS A 208 20.18 10.07 -13.58
CA HIS A 208 21.37 10.03 -12.73
C HIS A 208 22.32 8.86 -13.03
N HIS A 209 21.92 7.92 -13.90
CA HIS A 209 22.63 6.67 -14.17
C HIS A 209 22.97 5.89 -12.88
N LYS A 210 22.01 5.84 -11.95
CA LYS A 210 22.15 5.22 -10.63
C LYS A 210 21.01 4.24 -10.37
N GLN A 211 21.25 3.29 -9.47
CA GLN A 211 20.20 2.39 -8.97
C GLN A 211 19.13 3.17 -8.20
N ASN A 212 17.92 2.61 -8.14
CA ASN A 212 16.79 3.12 -7.38
C ASN A 212 17.19 3.51 -5.95
N PRO A 213 17.00 4.78 -5.54
CA PRO A 213 17.44 5.25 -4.24
C PRO A 213 16.67 4.59 -3.10
N LEU A 214 15.39 4.24 -3.30
CA LEU A 214 14.59 3.52 -2.30
C LEU A 214 15.08 2.08 -2.10
N TYR A 215 15.69 1.48 -3.13
CA TYR A 215 16.32 0.17 -3.03
C TYR A 215 17.67 0.24 -2.29
N THR A 216 18.52 1.21 -2.64
CA THR A 216 19.85 1.35 -2.01
C THR A 216 19.75 1.79 -0.55
N HIS A 217 18.76 2.61 -0.20
CA HIS A 217 18.49 3.10 1.15
C HIS A 217 17.38 2.31 1.89
N PHE A 218 17.09 1.08 1.44
CA PHE A 218 15.98 0.30 2.03
C PHE A 218 16.14 0.06 3.54
N ASN A 219 17.38 -0.10 4.04
CA ASN A 219 17.63 -0.23 5.48
C ASN A 219 17.30 1.05 6.25
N ASP A 220 17.57 2.22 5.68
CA ASP A 220 17.24 3.50 6.32
C ASP A 220 15.71 3.64 6.47
N ILE A 221 14.96 3.20 5.46
CA ILE A 221 13.48 3.15 5.50
C ILE A 221 12.99 2.16 6.57
N ILE A 222 13.62 0.98 6.68
CA ILE A 222 13.31 -0.01 7.73
C ILE A 222 13.44 0.62 9.12
N GLU A 223 14.54 1.35 9.39
CA GLU A 223 14.75 1.98 10.69
C GLU A 223 13.70 3.06 11.00
N ILE A 224 13.28 3.82 9.98
CA ILE A 224 12.15 4.75 10.11
C ILE A 224 10.88 3.97 10.47
N PHE A 225 10.53 2.94 9.70
CA PHE A 225 9.26 2.23 9.89
C PHE A 225 9.18 1.53 11.25
N LYS A 226 10.28 0.96 11.71
CA LYS A 226 10.41 0.33 13.02
C LYS A 226 10.16 1.31 14.18
N LYS A 227 10.56 2.58 14.03
CA LYS A 227 10.38 3.63 15.04
C LYS A 227 8.91 3.98 15.26
N TYR A 228 8.06 3.81 14.26
CA TYR A 228 6.65 4.26 14.29
C TYR A 228 5.62 3.13 14.12
N ASP A 229 6.05 1.92 13.74
CA ASP A 229 5.21 0.81 13.29
C ASP A 229 4.38 1.13 12.03
N VAL A 230 5.09 1.70 11.05
CA VAL A 230 4.58 1.83 9.68
C VAL A 230 4.79 0.50 8.96
N SER A 231 3.77 0.05 8.25
CA SER A 231 3.87 -1.14 7.38
C SER A 231 4.37 -0.77 5.99
N PHE A 232 5.22 -1.61 5.41
CA PHE A 232 5.52 -1.52 3.98
C PHE A 232 4.31 -1.97 3.17
N SER A 233 3.91 -1.13 2.21
CA SER A 233 3.25 -1.59 0.99
C SER A 233 4.30 -1.56 -0.11
N LEU A 234 4.85 -2.73 -0.47
CA LEU A 234 5.91 -2.78 -1.48
C LEU A 234 5.30 -2.62 -2.87
N GLY A 235 5.50 -1.44 -3.46
CA GLY A 235 4.78 -0.97 -4.64
C GLY A 235 5.15 -1.70 -5.94
N ASP A 236 4.17 -1.84 -6.82
CA ASP A 236 4.24 -2.54 -8.10
C ASP A 236 4.53 -1.60 -9.29
N SER A 237 5.73 -1.02 -9.29
CA SER A 237 6.18 -0.03 -10.27
C SER A 237 5.99 -0.47 -11.73
N LEU A 238 6.16 -1.76 -12.00
CA LEU A 238 6.12 -2.41 -13.29
C LEU A 238 4.85 -3.26 -13.45
N ARG A 239 3.74 -2.91 -12.78
CA ARG A 239 2.45 -3.54 -13.09
C ARG A 239 2.03 -3.33 -14.55
N PRO A 240 1.24 -4.25 -15.12
CA PRO A 240 0.68 -4.11 -16.46
C PRO A 240 -0.42 -3.05 -16.49
N GLY A 241 -0.38 -2.18 -17.51
CA GLY A 241 -1.40 -1.16 -17.79
C GLY A 241 -2.38 -1.54 -18.89
N CYS A 242 -2.21 -2.73 -19.47
CA CYS A 242 -3.18 -3.35 -20.36
C CYS A 242 -3.02 -4.87 -20.28
N THR A 243 -4.06 -5.59 -20.69
CA THR A 243 -4.09 -7.06 -20.66
C THR A 243 -2.99 -7.73 -21.50
N HIS A 244 -2.49 -7.05 -22.55
CA HIS A 244 -1.37 -7.55 -23.35
C HIS A 244 -0.05 -7.60 -22.57
N ASP A 245 0.17 -6.63 -21.68
CA ASP A 245 1.42 -6.51 -20.92
C ASP A 245 1.40 -7.38 -19.65
N ALA A 246 0.32 -8.12 -19.41
CA ALA A 246 0.11 -8.91 -18.20
C ALA A 246 1.07 -10.10 -18.11
N SER A 247 1.58 -10.34 -16.89
CA SER A 247 2.48 -11.44 -16.55
C SER A 247 3.80 -11.45 -17.33
N ASP A 248 4.24 -10.29 -17.85
CA ASP A 248 5.48 -10.17 -18.60
C ASP A 248 6.74 -10.24 -17.70
N ASP A 249 7.91 -10.30 -18.35
CA ASP A 249 9.19 -10.40 -17.66
C ASP A 249 9.45 -9.22 -16.72
N ALA A 250 9.01 -8.01 -17.08
CA ALA A 250 9.20 -6.82 -16.26
C ALA A 250 8.41 -6.90 -14.94
N GLN A 251 7.14 -7.30 -15.00
CA GLN A 251 6.29 -7.47 -13.84
C GLN A 251 6.86 -8.55 -12.91
N LEU A 252 7.22 -9.72 -13.47
CA LEU A 252 7.70 -10.85 -12.68
C LEU A 252 9.10 -10.60 -12.09
N ALA A 253 9.96 -9.86 -12.79
CA ALA A 253 11.27 -9.46 -12.27
C ALA A 253 11.16 -8.53 -11.05
N GLU A 254 10.23 -7.56 -11.09
CA GLU A 254 9.96 -6.73 -9.92
C GLU A 254 9.39 -7.55 -8.77
N LEU A 255 8.36 -8.40 -9.00
CA LEU A 255 7.76 -9.24 -7.95
C LEU A 255 8.80 -10.07 -7.19
N LYS A 256 9.75 -10.67 -7.93
CA LYS A 256 10.88 -11.41 -7.33
C LYS A 256 11.74 -10.51 -6.44
N THR A 257 11.97 -9.27 -6.84
CA THR A 257 12.70 -8.28 -6.03
C THR A 257 11.89 -7.88 -4.80
N LEU A 258 10.57 -7.67 -4.92
CA LEU A 258 9.70 -7.39 -3.76
C LEU A 258 9.74 -8.53 -2.74
N GLY A 259 9.80 -9.79 -3.19
CA GLY A 259 9.99 -10.94 -2.29
C GLY A 259 11.31 -10.89 -1.51
N LYS A 260 12.41 -10.46 -2.14
CA LYS A 260 13.70 -10.26 -1.43
C LYS A 260 13.60 -9.14 -0.40
N LEU A 261 12.99 -8.02 -0.76
CA LEU A 261 12.79 -6.86 0.12
C LEU A 261 11.85 -7.20 1.29
N THR A 262 10.83 -8.03 1.07
CA THR A 262 9.93 -8.55 2.10
C THR A 262 10.72 -9.28 3.17
N ARG A 263 11.54 -10.27 2.78
CA ARG A 263 12.37 -11.03 3.73
C ARG A 263 13.36 -10.14 4.47
N ARG A 264 13.97 -9.17 3.79
CA ARG A 264 14.87 -8.17 4.41
C ARG A 264 14.17 -7.30 5.44
N ALA A 265 12.96 -6.82 5.18
CA ALA A 265 12.18 -6.07 6.17
C ALA A 265 11.77 -6.95 7.37
N TRP A 266 11.43 -8.22 7.12
CA TRP A 266 11.10 -9.19 8.17
C TRP A 266 12.29 -9.53 9.06
N GLU A 267 13.54 -9.50 8.60
CA GLU A 267 14.72 -9.65 9.47
C GLU A 267 14.77 -8.57 10.57
N HIS A 268 14.11 -7.44 10.36
CA HIS A 268 14.02 -6.31 11.28
C HIS A 268 12.66 -6.18 11.98
N ASP A 269 11.80 -7.19 11.86
CA ASP A 269 10.44 -7.24 12.38
C ASP A 269 9.52 -6.11 11.85
N VAL A 270 9.75 -5.61 10.63
CA VAL A 270 8.86 -4.62 10.01
C VAL A 270 7.77 -5.32 9.19
N GLN A 271 6.53 -4.88 9.36
CA GLN A 271 5.36 -5.44 8.70
C GLN A 271 5.37 -5.14 7.20
N VAL A 272 4.95 -6.10 6.36
CA VAL A 272 5.00 -5.97 4.90
C VAL A 272 3.73 -6.55 4.27
N MET A 273 3.13 -5.80 3.34
CA MET A 273 2.29 -6.32 2.26
C MET A 273 2.94 -6.00 0.91
N VAL A 274 2.57 -6.75 -0.13
CA VAL A 274 3.11 -6.61 -1.48
C VAL A 274 2.00 -6.15 -2.41
N GLU A 275 2.26 -5.11 -3.21
CA GLU A 275 1.33 -4.66 -4.23
C GLU A 275 1.40 -5.53 -5.49
N GLY A 276 0.28 -5.61 -6.22
CA GLY A 276 0.10 -6.48 -7.36
C GLY A 276 -0.78 -5.88 -8.45
N PRO A 277 -0.84 -6.59 -9.60
CA PRO A 277 -1.10 -6.00 -10.90
C PRO A 277 -2.45 -5.29 -11.07
N GLY A 278 -2.46 -4.44 -12.10
CA GLY A 278 -3.60 -3.65 -12.57
C GLY A 278 -4.44 -4.36 -13.63
N HIS A 279 -3.91 -4.57 -14.84
CA HIS A 279 -4.69 -5.15 -15.96
C HIS A 279 -4.26 -6.59 -16.22
N VAL A 280 -5.14 -7.57 -15.97
CA VAL A 280 -4.82 -9.01 -16.06
C VAL A 280 -6.04 -9.77 -16.57
N PRO A 281 -5.94 -10.49 -17.70
CA PRO A 281 -7.04 -11.32 -18.19
C PRO A 281 -7.31 -12.48 -17.22
N MET A 282 -8.57 -12.95 -17.18
CA MET A 282 -9.06 -13.88 -16.15
C MET A 282 -8.23 -15.16 -16.01
N ASP A 283 -7.71 -15.70 -17.13
CA ASP A 283 -6.92 -16.93 -17.19
C ASP A 283 -5.55 -16.81 -16.52
N GLN A 284 -5.09 -15.60 -16.21
CA GLN A 284 -3.79 -15.33 -15.59
C GLN A 284 -3.89 -14.89 -14.12
N ILE A 285 -5.09 -14.66 -13.59
CA ILE A 285 -5.27 -14.13 -12.21
C ILE A 285 -4.76 -15.12 -11.17
N GLU A 286 -5.14 -16.39 -11.27
CA GLU A 286 -4.68 -17.43 -10.35
C GLU A 286 -3.15 -17.57 -10.38
N PHE A 287 -2.55 -17.51 -11.57
CA PHE A 287 -1.11 -17.55 -11.74
C PHE A 287 -0.44 -16.42 -10.95
N ASN A 288 -0.92 -15.19 -11.08
CA ASN A 288 -0.35 -14.03 -10.38
C ASN A 288 -0.42 -14.17 -8.86
N VAL A 289 -1.57 -14.58 -8.31
CA VAL A 289 -1.75 -14.75 -6.87
C VAL A 289 -0.84 -15.86 -6.33
N ARG A 290 -0.79 -17.02 -7.00
CA ARG A 290 0.10 -18.12 -6.59
C ARG A 290 1.57 -17.74 -6.70
N LYS A 291 1.94 -17.01 -7.75
CA LYS A 291 3.32 -16.57 -7.98
C LYS A 291 3.78 -15.60 -6.90
N GLN A 292 2.90 -14.70 -6.45
CA GLN A 292 3.21 -13.83 -5.32
C GLN A 292 3.41 -14.63 -4.03
N MET A 293 2.56 -15.61 -3.74
CA MET A 293 2.73 -16.45 -2.54
C MET A 293 4.07 -17.18 -2.54
N GLU A 294 4.49 -17.70 -3.69
CA GLU A 294 5.79 -18.36 -3.89
C GLU A 294 6.97 -17.40 -3.67
N GLU A 295 7.00 -16.27 -4.38
CA GLU A 295 8.15 -15.36 -4.39
C GLU A 295 8.25 -14.51 -3.11
N CYS A 296 7.11 -14.16 -2.52
CA CYS A 296 6.98 -13.23 -1.39
C CYS A 296 6.65 -13.92 -0.06
N SER A 297 6.88 -15.23 0.03
CA SER A 297 6.74 -15.97 1.29
C SER A 297 5.34 -15.84 1.93
N GLU A 298 4.29 -15.86 1.10
CA GLU A 298 2.89 -15.69 1.51
C GLU A 298 2.57 -14.35 2.22
N ALA A 299 3.41 -13.31 2.08
CA ALA A 299 3.07 -11.97 2.57
C ALA A 299 1.70 -11.49 2.02
N PRO A 300 0.92 -10.69 2.76
CA PRO A 300 -0.37 -10.20 2.28
C PRO A 300 -0.26 -9.54 0.91
N PHE A 301 -1.12 -9.96 -0.02
CA PHE A 301 -1.17 -9.40 -1.37
C PHE A 301 -2.23 -8.30 -1.46
N TYR A 302 -1.88 -7.19 -2.10
CA TYR A 302 -2.72 -6.01 -2.28
C TYR A 302 -2.79 -5.65 -3.77
N VAL A 303 -3.94 -5.82 -4.43
CA VAL A 303 -4.04 -5.68 -5.90
C VAL A 303 -4.95 -4.54 -6.31
N LEU A 304 -4.66 -3.88 -7.44
CA LEU A 304 -5.52 -2.86 -8.04
C LEU A 304 -6.47 -3.47 -9.06
N GLY A 305 -7.70 -3.82 -8.65
CA GLY A 305 -8.60 -4.63 -9.45
C GLY A 305 -8.29 -6.12 -9.29
N PRO A 306 -7.74 -6.85 -10.29
CA PRO A 306 -7.31 -6.37 -11.59
C PRO A 306 -8.44 -6.22 -12.62
N LEU A 307 -8.27 -5.30 -13.59
CA LEU A 307 -9.14 -5.14 -14.75
C LEU A 307 -8.95 -6.32 -15.71
N VAL A 308 -10.04 -7.03 -16.01
CA VAL A 308 -10.00 -8.22 -16.89
C VAL A 308 -10.08 -7.90 -18.38
N THR A 309 -10.36 -6.66 -18.73
CA THR A 309 -10.45 -6.18 -20.12
C THR A 309 -10.24 -4.67 -20.20
N ASP A 310 -9.70 -4.20 -21.33
CA ASP A 310 -9.30 -2.79 -21.53
C ASP A 310 -10.32 -1.96 -22.34
N ILE A 311 -11.49 -2.52 -22.64
CA ILE A 311 -12.39 -2.00 -23.70
C ILE A 311 -13.59 -1.18 -23.17
N ALA A 312 -13.68 -0.97 -21.85
CA ALA A 312 -14.86 -0.38 -21.21
C ALA A 312 -14.55 0.80 -20.26
N PRO A 313 -13.78 1.82 -20.70
CA PRO A 313 -13.54 3.00 -19.88
C PRO A 313 -14.87 3.66 -19.49
N GLY A 314 -15.00 4.08 -18.23
CA GLY A 314 -16.28 4.48 -17.62
C GLY A 314 -16.96 3.36 -16.81
N TYR A 315 -16.58 2.11 -17.08
CA TYR A 315 -17.11 0.92 -16.42
C TYR A 315 -16.01 0.05 -15.80
N ASP A 316 -14.83 0.63 -15.58
CA ASP A 316 -13.67 -0.11 -15.05
C ASP A 316 -13.86 -0.61 -13.61
N HIS A 317 -14.75 0.02 -12.84
CA HIS A 317 -15.23 -0.53 -11.56
C HIS A 317 -15.89 -1.92 -11.73
N ILE A 318 -16.50 -2.22 -12.88
CA ILE A 318 -17.10 -3.53 -13.18
C ILE A 318 -16.05 -4.49 -13.73
N THR A 319 -15.23 -4.04 -14.68
CA THR A 319 -14.17 -4.88 -15.28
C THR A 319 -13.17 -5.34 -14.21
N SER A 320 -12.83 -4.45 -13.28
CA SER A 320 -11.96 -4.75 -12.16
C SER A 320 -12.65 -5.58 -11.07
N ALA A 321 -13.94 -5.40 -10.80
CA ALA A 321 -14.64 -6.19 -9.78
C ALA A 321 -14.64 -7.70 -10.11
N ILE A 322 -14.69 -8.07 -11.39
CA ILE A 322 -14.57 -9.47 -11.83
C ILE A 322 -13.21 -10.02 -11.41
N GLY A 323 -12.13 -9.32 -11.76
CA GLY A 323 -10.77 -9.77 -11.43
C GLY A 323 -10.48 -9.71 -9.94
N ALA A 324 -10.99 -8.70 -9.23
CA ALA A 324 -10.86 -8.51 -7.79
C ALA A 324 -11.52 -9.65 -7.01
N ALA A 325 -12.73 -10.05 -7.41
CA ALA A 325 -13.43 -11.18 -6.80
C ALA A 325 -12.66 -12.49 -7.00
N MET A 326 -12.10 -12.72 -8.20
CA MET A 326 -11.26 -13.88 -8.48
C MET A 326 -9.96 -13.85 -7.66
N ALA A 327 -9.25 -12.73 -7.66
CA ALA A 327 -8.00 -12.57 -6.92
C ALA A 327 -8.21 -12.75 -5.40
N GLY A 328 -9.26 -12.16 -4.84
CA GLY A 328 -9.67 -12.35 -3.46
C GLY A 328 -9.98 -13.82 -3.14
N TRP A 329 -10.69 -14.53 -4.03
CA TRP A 329 -10.93 -15.97 -3.89
C TRP A 329 -9.61 -16.77 -3.88
N TYR A 330 -8.66 -16.44 -4.75
CA TYR A 330 -7.37 -17.13 -4.80
C TYR A 330 -6.42 -16.78 -3.65
N GLY A 331 -6.74 -15.77 -2.83
CA GLY A 331 -6.02 -15.49 -1.60
C GLY A 331 -5.42 -14.09 -1.47
N THR A 332 -5.80 -13.14 -2.33
CA THR A 332 -5.45 -11.73 -2.14
C THR A 332 -6.09 -11.19 -0.85
N ALA A 333 -5.30 -10.49 -0.04
CA ALA A 333 -5.70 -10.02 1.29
C ALA A 333 -6.41 -8.66 1.26
N MET A 334 -6.05 -7.80 0.31
CA MET A 334 -6.66 -6.48 0.15
C MET A 334 -6.85 -6.11 -1.33
N LEU A 335 -7.94 -5.43 -1.64
CA LEU A 335 -8.33 -5.01 -2.98
C LEU A 335 -8.37 -3.48 -3.02
N CYS A 336 -7.55 -2.86 -3.86
CA CYS A 336 -7.66 -1.43 -4.15
C CYS A 336 -8.84 -1.26 -5.10
N TYR A 337 -9.77 -0.41 -4.72
CA TYR A 337 -10.93 -0.16 -5.55
C TYR A 337 -10.55 0.47 -6.90
N VAL A 338 -11.48 0.41 -7.85
CA VAL A 338 -11.39 1.13 -9.11
C VAL A 338 -12.70 1.86 -9.29
N THR A 339 -12.65 3.13 -9.64
CA THR A 339 -13.86 3.95 -9.78
C THR A 339 -14.37 3.92 -11.22
N PRO A 340 -15.62 4.32 -11.47
CA PRO A 340 -16.09 4.57 -12.84
C PRO A 340 -15.27 5.65 -13.59
N LYS A 341 -14.49 6.47 -12.89
CA LYS A 341 -13.63 7.51 -13.47
C LYS A 341 -12.21 7.04 -13.80
N GLU A 342 -11.87 5.80 -13.50
CA GLU A 342 -10.57 5.24 -13.90
C GLU A 342 -10.35 5.45 -15.40
N HIS A 343 -9.12 5.81 -15.78
CA HIS A 343 -8.72 6.20 -17.14
C HIS A 343 -9.42 7.44 -17.74
N LEU A 344 -10.33 8.10 -17.00
CA LEU A 344 -11.12 9.23 -17.49
C LEU A 344 -10.91 10.53 -16.70
N GLY A 345 -10.62 10.45 -15.40
CA GLY A 345 -10.41 11.64 -14.57
C GLY A 345 -10.49 11.37 -13.07
N LEU A 346 -10.65 12.43 -12.28
CA LEU A 346 -10.78 12.31 -10.83
C LEU A 346 -12.20 11.85 -10.45
N PRO A 347 -12.33 10.91 -9.48
CA PRO A 347 -13.61 10.55 -8.89
C PRO A 347 -14.18 11.71 -8.05
N ASN A 348 -15.50 11.80 -7.99
CA ASN A 348 -16.26 12.88 -7.37
C ASN A 348 -16.94 12.48 -6.06
#